data_AF-A0A957SKB8-F1
#
_entry.id   AF-A0A957SKB8-F1
#
_cell.length_a   1.000
_cell.length_b   1.000
_cell.length_c   1.000
_cell.angle_alpha   90.00
_cell.angle_beta   90.00
_cell.angle_gamma   90.00
#
_symmetry.space_group_name_H-M   'P 1'
#
loop_
_entity.id
_entity.type
_entity.pdbx_description
1 polymer ?
#
loop_
_entity_poly.entity_id
_entity_poly.type
_entity_poly.pdbx_seq_one_letter_code
_entity_poly.pdbx_strand_id
1 'polypeptide(L)'
;QWRWLWLAGGSAALILATVAAHILLIGVLGMYWLLILREQRQQLTAASIPPNWRRTTRWAATRLLPFLLPVIGVGLLLMAYNMLRFGHLLDTGYHFDAGEGFTAAWPSGLWGLLGSPYRGLFWHTPLFAATLVTFPLFGQRHRLEAFIIALLSVVLIGLYGKWWMWWGGFAWGPRFLVPLAPLWVLPLAECMNPGIHQRNLRVRVGQVIIALTALLSFAVQLLSVLVNYVNYEIRLRDIFPTDWNDPLLFGPPAQQLNDWPYSPVLGQLYLLRENFVANSDLAWLWPNGTMRWSVLATGLILSMGLALLLVHCLRPSAEAAPARKFNYTTLSALALPLVLVGVWISAVRDNPRYGVAGEGYRAILNEICTHRNPMSGRDTMVTIAPYSYQIPMNWLPTVCRSGLPIYGYAQNAMEHVESAQALNQVLQSAERIWFVTDSLAPN
;
A
#
# COMPACT_ATOMS: atom_id res chain seq x y z
N GLN A 1 13.51 17.93 20.59
CA GLN A 1 13.59 16.49 20.92
C GLN A 1 12.19 15.89 21.10
N TRP A 2 11.33 16.45 21.96
CA TRP A 2 9.92 16.01 22.16
C TRP A 2 9.11 15.79 20.88
N ARG A 3 9.22 16.70 19.91
CA ARG A 3 8.49 16.65 18.64
C ARG A 3 8.73 15.36 17.85
N TRP A 4 9.97 14.85 17.84
CA TRP A 4 10.31 13.62 17.13
C TRP A 4 9.70 12.37 17.77
N LEU A 5 9.52 12.37 19.10
CA LEU A 5 8.87 11.28 19.82
C LEU A 5 7.36 11.25 19.56
N TRP A 6 6.73 12.43 19.54
CA TRP A 6 5.34 12.57 19.12
C TRP A 6 5.12 12.15 17.67
N LEU A 7 6.03 12.53 16.77
CA LEU A 7 5.99 12.08 15.38
C LEU A 7 6.16 10.56 15.27
N ALA A 8 7.16 9.98 15.94
CA ALA A 8 7.38 8.54 15.95
C ALA A 8 6.19 7.77 16.54
N GLY A 9 5.62 8.25 17.64
CA GLY A 9 4.42 7.68 18.26
C GLY A 9 3.21 7.78 17.35
N GLY A 10 3.00 8.94 16.72
CA GLY A 10 1.94 9.16 15.74
C GLY A 10 2.08 8.25 14.51
N SER A 11 3.29 8.10 13.98
CA SER A 11 3.58 7.17 12.88
C SER A 11 3.34 5.71 13.29
N ALA A 12 3.79 5.30 14.48
CA ALA A 12 3.53 3.95 14.99
C ALA A 12 2.03 3.69 15.18
N ALA A 13 1.29 4.69 15.67
CA ALA A 13 -0.16 4.63 15.81
C ALA A 13 -0.85 4.48 14.46
N LEU A 14 -0.40 5.22 13.44
CA LEU A 14 -0.94 5.17 12.08
C LEU A 14 -0.65 3.82 11.41
N ILE A 15 0.54 3.25 11.64
CA ILE A 15 0.90 1.88 11.21
C ILE A 15 -0.02 0.84 11.87
N LEU A 16 -0.35 1.01 13.15
CA LEU A 16 -1.27 0.12 13.86
C LEU A 16 -2.70 0.23 13.32
N ALA A 17 -3.16 1.44 13.01
CA ALA A 17 -4.48 1.69 12.45
C ALA A 17 -4.68 1.07 11.06
N THR A 18 -3.62 0.91 10.29
CA THR A 18 -3.73 0.34 8.94
C THR A 18 -3.68 -1.18 8.93
N VAL A 19 -2.85 -1.81 9.77
CA VAL A 19 -2.76 -3.27 9.86
C VAL A 19 -2.37 -3.69 11.28
N ALA A 20 -3.27 -4.43 11.94
CA ALA A 20 -3.11 -4.85 13.34
C ALA A 20 -1.83 -5.69 13.58
N ALA A 21 -1.42 -6.50 12.59
CA ALA A 21 -0.23 -7.34 12.67
C ALA A 21 1.08 -6.54 12.88
N HIS A 22 1.09 -5.24 12.55
CA HIS A 22 2.25 -4.38 12.79
C HIS A 22 2.48 -4.01 14.26
N ILE A 23 1.63 -4.46 15.20
CA ILE A 23 1.91 -4.36 16.64
C ILE A 23 3.27 -5.00 16.99
N LEU A 24 3.68 -6.04 16.27
CA LEU A 24 5.00 -6.66 16.41
C LEU A 24 6.14 -5.68 16.09
N LEU A 25 5.96 -4.79 15.11
CA LEU A 25 6.94 -3.76 14.77
C LEU A 25 7.09 -2.74 15.88
N ILE A 26 5.98 -2.37 16.53
CA ILE A 26 6.00 -1.47 17.69
C ILE A 26 6.81 -2.12 18.82
N GLY A 27 6.67 -3.44 19.03
CA GLY A 27 7.49 -4.20 19.97
C GLY A 27 8.99 -4.12 19.64
N VAL A 28 9.37 -4.30 18.37
CA VAL A 28 10.77 -4.19 17.91
C VAL A 28 11.31 -2.77 18.10
N LEU A 29 10.53 -1.73 17.79
CA LEU A 29 10.91 -0.34 18.01
C LEU A 29 11.00 0.01 19.51
N GLY A 30 10.15 -0.59 20.35
CA GLY A 30 10.24 -0.52 21.80
C GLY A 30 11.54 -1.14 22.32
N MET A 31 11.93 -2.30 21.78
CA MET A 31 13.22 -2.92 22.08
C MET A 31 14.40 -2.04 21.67
N TYR A 32 14.37 -1.45 20.47
CA TYR A 32 15.38 -0.47 20.02
C TYR A 32 15.52 0.68 21.02
N TRP A 33 14.39 1.24 21.46
CA TRP A 33 14.39 2.31 22.44
C TRP A 33 15.06 1.86 23.75
N LEU A 34 14.72 0.69 24.28
CA LEU A 34 15.35 0.13 25.49
C LEU A 34 16.87 -0.06 25.33
N LEU A 35 17.33 -0.48 24.15
CA LEU A 35 18.77 -0.64 23.87
C LEU A 35 19.50 0.71 23.88
N ILE A 36 18.91 1.76 23.31
CA ILE A 36 19.47 3.13 23.38
C ILE A 36 19.56 3.59 24.84
N LEU A 37 18.52 3.35 25.64
CA LEU A 37 18.54 3.72 27.07
C LEU A 37 19.68 2.99 27.81
N ARG A 38 19.94 1.72 27.45
CA ARG A 38 21.02 0.92 28.03
C ARG A 38 22.40 1.47 27.65
N GLU A 39 22.64 1.80 26.38
CA GLU A 39 23.92 2.37 25.93
C GLU A 39 24.19 3.73 26.60
N GLN A 40 23.19 4.60 26.67
CA GLN A 40 23.33 5.89 27.36
C GLN A 40 23.63 5.71 28.84
N ARG A 41 22.98 4.74 29.50
CA ARG A 41 23.27 4.43 30.90
C ARG A 41 24.70 3.96 31.07
N GLN A 42 25.20 3.09 30.18
CA GLN A 42 26.58 2.60 30.20
C GLN A 42 27.59 3.75 30.03
N GLN A 43 27.32 4.69 29.12
CA GLN A 43 28.15 5.89 28.92
C GLN A 43 28.18 6.78 30.17
N LEU A 44 27.04 6.99 30.83
CA LEU A 44 26.96 7.78 32.06
C LEU A 44 27.72 7.12 33.22
N THR A 45 27.64 5.79 33.36
CA THR A 45 28.43 5.04 34.35
C THR A 45 29.92 5.09 34.04
N ALA A 46 30.31 5.02 32.76
CA ALA A 46 31.70 5.15 32.34
C ALA A 46 32.25 6.56 32.60
N ALA A 47 31.40 7.60 32.55
CA ALA A 47 31.74 8.98 32.90
C ALA A 47 31.73 9.27 34.40
N SER A 48 31.61 8.25 35.27
CA SER A 48 31.59 8.37 36.74
C SER A 48 30.46 9.25 37.29
N ILE A 49 29.40 9.50 36.50
CA ILE A 49 28.24 10.26 36.94
C ILE A 49 27.32 9.31 37.73
N PRO A 50 27.05 9.54 39.02
CA PRO A 50 26.25 8.63 39.82
C PRO A 50 24.83 8.50 39.23
N PRO A 51 24.32 7.27 39.06
CA PRO A 51 23.01 7.05 38.46
C PRO A 51 21.92 7.52 39.43
N ASN A 52 21.37 8.71 39.19
CA ASN A 52 20.20 9.17 39.92
C ASN A 52 18.95 8.47 39.35
N TRP A 53 18.52 7.39 40.01
CA TRP A 53 17.37 6.57 39.60
C TRP A 53 16.10 7.40 39.34
N ARG A 54 15.84 8.43 40.18
CA ARG A 54 14.69 9.33 40.00
C ARG A 54 14.81 10.20 38.75
N ARG A 55 16.02 10.59 38.37
CA ARG A 55 16.29 11.37 37.15
C ARG A 55 16.19 10.49 35.91
N THR A 56 16.71 9.26 35.96
CA THR A 56 16.64 8.30 34.83
C THR A 56 15.22 7.83 34.57
N THR A 57 14.46 7.49 35.61
CA THR A 57 13.05 7.08 35.48
C THR A 57 12.16 8.23 34.99
N ARG A 58 12.31 9.44 35.53
CA ARG A 58 11.61 10.62 35.00
C ARG A 58 12.01 10.91 33.55
N TRP A 59 13.28 10.78 33.20
CA TRP A 59 13.74 11.02 31.84
C TRP A 59 13.21 9.97 30.85
N ALA A 60 13.19 8.69 31.23
CA ALA A 60 12.60 7.62 30.42
C ALA A 60 11.08 7.79 30.30
N ALA A 61 10.37 8.02 31.40
CA ALA A 61 8.92 8.22 31.42
C ALA A 61 8.49 9.45 30.62
N THR A 62 9.21 10.57 30.78
CA THR A 62 8.91 11.78 30.01
C THR A 62 9.03 11.50 28.52
N ARG A 63 10.01 10.69 28.05
CA ARG A 63 10.19 10.31 26.62
C ARG A 63 9.26 9.20 26.10
N LEU A 64 8.85 8.29 26.97
CA LEU A 64 7.95 7.19 26.62
C LEU A 64 6.52 7.69 26.39
N LEU A 65 6.05 8.62 27.23
CA LEU A 65 4.68 9.13 27.19
C LEU A 65 4.31 9.73 25.82
N PRO A 66 5.09 10.65 25.22
CA PRO A 66 4.84 11.18 23.88
C PRO A 66 4.77 10.13 22.76
N PHE A 67 5.46 9.00 22.92
CA PHE A 67 5.43 7.91 21.96
C PHE A 67 4.20 7.01 22.17
N LEU A 68 3.91 6.64 23.43
CA LEU A 68 2.79 5.75 23.76
C LEU A 68 1.44 6.43 23.67
N LEU A 69 1.32 7.72 24.00
CA LEU A 69 0.04 8.41 24.02
C LEU A 69 -0.69 8.36 22.66
N PRO A 70 -0.05 8.63 21.51
CA PRO A 70 -0.69 8.44 20.21
C PRO A 70 -1.08 6.98 19.95
N VAL A 71 -0.20 6.03 20.28
CA VAL A 71 -0.43 4.59 20.04
C VAL A 71 -1.62 4.08 20.86
N ILE A 72 -1.67 4.43 22.14
CA ILE A 72 -2.80 4.10 23.04
C ILE A 72 -4.06 4.79 22.56
N GLY A 73 -4.00 6.08 22.22
CA GLY A 73 -5.15 6.83 21.73
C GLY A 73 -5.78 6.20 20.49
N VAL A 74 -4.98 5.85 19.50
CA VAL A 74 -5.46 5.15 18.29
C VAL A 74 -5.92 3.74 18.61
N GLY A 75 -5.23 3.00 19.48
CA GLY A 75 -5.68 1.68 19.93
C GLY A 75 -7.08 1.71 20.55
N LEU A 76 -7.36 2.71 21.41
CA LEU A 76 -8.68 2.91 22.00
C LEU A 76 -9.74 3.29 20.95
N LEU A 77 -9.38 4.12 19.96
CA LEU A 77 -10.28 4.45 18.85
C LEU A 77 -10.59 3.22 17.99
N LEU A 78 -9.62 2.35 17.72
CA LEU A 78 -9.83 1.09 17.01
C LEU A 78 -10.74 0.15 17.81
N MET A 79 -10.54 0.03 19.13
CA MET A 79 -11.42 -0.76 19.99
C MET A 79 -12.86 -0.22 19.98
N ALA A 80 -13.04 1.10 20.04
CA ALA A 80 -14.36 1.72 19.93
C ALA A 80 -14.98 1.48 18.55
N TYR A 81 -14.20 1.59 17.48
CA TYR A 81 -14.62 1.26 16.13
C TYR A 81 -15.06 -0.20 16.01
N ASN A 82 -14.28 -1.14 16.55
CA ASN A 82 -14.59 -2.56 16.53
C ASN A 82 -15.85 -2.88 17.34
N MET A 83 -16.06 -2.23 18.49
CA MET A 83 -17.31 -2.36 19.25
C MET A 83 -18.51 -1.89 18.43
N LEU A 84 -18.41 -0.75 17.76
CA LEU A 84 -19.52 -0.20 16.95
C LEU A 84 -19.79 -1.04 15.69
N ARG A 85 -18.75 -1.59 15.06
CA ARG A 85 -18.84 -2.30 13.79
C ARG A 85 -19.13 -3.80 13.95
N PHE A 86 -18.45 -4.45 14.90
CA PHE A 86 -18.46 -5.91 15.08
C PHE A 86 -19.12 -6.34 16.39
N GLY A 87 -19.46 -5.39 17.27
CA GLY A 87 -20.02 -5.71 18.60
C GLY A 87 -18.98 -6.23 19.61
N HIS A 88 -17.69 -6.22 19.26
CA HIS A 88 -16.62 -6.75 20.10
C HIS A 88 -15.32 -5.93 19.97
N LEU A 89 -14.65 -5.63 21.10
CA LEU A 89 -13.50 -4.71 21.14
C LEU A 89 -12.28 -5.23 20.37
N LEU A 90 -12.04 -6.54 20.44
CA LEU A 90 -10.83 -7.19 19.92
C LEU A 90 -11.07 -7.89 18.58
N ASP A 91 -12.28 -7.79 18.03
CA ASP A 91 -12.52 -8.33 16.70
C ASP A 91 -11.75 -7.49 15.68
N THR A 92 -10.94 -8.16 14.88
CA THR A 92 -10.08 -7.52 13.87
C THR A 92 -10.73 -7.51 12.49
N GLY A 93 -11.88 -8.20 12.34
CA GLY A 93 -12.50 -8.48 11.05
C GLY A 93 -11.79 -9.57 10.23
N TYR A 94 -10.78 -10.23 10.81
CA TYR A 94 -10.20 -11.45 10.25
C TYR A 94 -10.97 -12.67 10.76
N HIS A 95 -11.34 -13.56 9.84
CA HIS A 95 -12.12 -14.76 10.09
C HIS A 95 -11.20 -15.97 10.12
N PHE A 96 -10.51 -16.16 11.25
CA PHE A 96 -9.57 -17.28 11.43
C PHE A 96 -10.24 -18.65 11.38
N ASP A 97 -11.52 -18.69 11.75
CA ASP A 97 -12.42 -19.84 11.64
C ASP A 97 -12.80 -20.15 10.18
N ALA A 98 -12.77 -19.16 9.29
CA ALA A 98 -13.05 -19.30 7.86
C ALA A 98 -11.80 -19.56 7.01
N GLY A 99 -10.67 -19.94 7.62
CA GLY A 99 -9.44 -20.34 6.94
C GLY A 99 -8.38 -19.24 6.80
N GLU A 100 -8.64 -18.02 7.26
CA GLU A 100 -7.60 -17.00 7.36
C GLU A 100 -6.62 -17.36 8.49
N GLY A 101 -5.34 -17.14 8.28
CA GLY A 101 -4.37 -17.33 9.35
C GLY A 101 -2.94 -17.48 8.90
N PHE A 102 -2.12 -18.02 9.79
CA PHE A 102 -0.69 -18.25 9.55
C PHE A 102 -0.46 -19.72 9.17
N THR A 103 -1.10 -20.16 8.08
CA THR A 103 -1.15 -21.56 7.64
C THR A 103 -0.25 -21.87 6.45
N ALA A 104 0.25 -20.86 5.72
CA ALA A 104 1.03 -21.09 4.50
C ALA A 104 2.28 -21.94 4.74
N ALA A 105 2.69 -22.72 3.74
CA ALA A 105 3.97 -23.41 3.77
C ALA A 105 5.10 -22.36 3.85
N TRP A 106 5.79 -22.30 4.99
CA TRP A 106 6.69 -21.18 5.29
C TRP A 106 7.81 -21.02 4.26
N PRO A 107 8.50 -22.09 3.79
CA PRO A 107 9.51 -21.96 2.74
C PRO A 107 8.94 -21.38 1.44
N SER A 108 7.72 -21.78 1.06
CA SER A 108 7.05 -21.29 -0.15
C SER A 108 6.70 -19.81 -0.03
N GLY A 109 6.19 -19.36 1.11
CA GLY A 109 5.92 -17.94 1.33
C GLY A 109 7.19 -17.09 1.41
N LEU A 110 8.27 -17.59 2.02
CA LEU A 110 9.57 -16.91 2.05
C LEU A 110 10.17 -16.75 0.64
N TRP A 111 10.18 -17.84 -0.14
CA TRP A 111 10.60 -17.81 -1.54
C TRP A 111 9.71 -16.86 -2.37
N GLY A 112 8.41 -16.97 -2.16
CA GLY A 112 7.37 -16.15 -2.74
C GLY A 112 7.63 -14.66 -2.60
N LEU A 113 7.91 -14.21 -1.37
CA LEU A 113 8.12 -12.80 -1.03
C LEU A 113 9.47 -12.27 -1.50
N LEU A 114 10.51 -13.10 -1.60
CA LEU A 114 11.88 -12.64 -1.88
C LEU A 114 12.30 -12.83 -3.34
N GLY A 115 12.18 -14.06 -3.84
CA GLY A 115 12.83 -14.49 -5.08
C GLY A 115 11.88 -14.88 -6.21
N SER A 116 10.59 -15.11 -5.94
CA SER A 116 9.66 -15.57 -6.97
C SER A 116 9.54 -14.58 -8.13
N PRO A 117 9.36 -15.06 -9.39
CA PRO A 117 9.10 -14.18 -10.53
C PRO A 117 7.77 -13.43 -10.42
N TYR A 118 6.83 -13.98 -9.67
CA TYR A 118 5.52 -13.40 -9.47
C TYR A 118 5.56 -12.18 -8.53
N ARG A 119 5.98 -12.39 -7.27
CA ARG A 119 5.89 -11.39 -6.18
C ARG A 119 7.23 -11.07 -5.53
N GLY A 120 8.32 -11.66 -5.99
CA GLY A 120 9.63 -11.56 -5.34
C GLY A 120 10.13 -10.12 -5.27
N LEU A 121 10.56 -9.72 -4.06
CA LEU A 121 11.13 -8.41 -3.79
C LEU A 121 12.28 -8.06 -4.74
N PHE A 122 13.18 -9.00 -5.03
CA PHE A 122 14.34 -8.75 -5.89
C PHE A 122 13.99 -8.68 -7.38
N TRP A 123 12.84 -9.23 -7.78
CA TRP A 123 12.33 -9.08 -9.14
C TRP A 123 11.70 -7.70 -9.36
N HIS A 124 10.93 -7.24 -8.38
CA HIS A 124 10.24 -5.94 -8.44
C HIS A 124 11.15 -4.77 -8.06
N THR A 125 12.16 -5.00 -7.22
CA THR A 125 13.15 -4.00 -6.80
C THR A 125 14.57 -4.60 -6.78
N PRO A 126 15.21 -4.80 -7.95
CA PRO A 126 16.58 -5.33 -8.06
C PRO A 126 17.63 -4.58 -7.22
N LEU A 127 17.43 -3.29 -6.94
CA LEU A 127 18.29 -2.46 -6.10
C LEU A 127 18.51 -3.07 -4.71
N PHE A 128 17.51 -3.76 -4.15
CA PHE A 128 17.61 -4.37 -2.83
C PHE A 128 18.57 -5.56 -2.77
N ALA A 129 18.96 -6.13 -3.91
CA ALA A 129 20.07 -7.08 -3.93
C ALA A 129 21.40 -6.39 -3.54
N ALA A 130 21.60 -5.14 -3.96
CA ALA A 130 22.77 -4.37 -3.56
C ALA A 130 22.75 -4.04 -2.06
N THR A 131 21.58 -3.85 -1.45
CA THR A 131 21.45 -3.62 0.00
C THR A 131 22.05 -4.78 0.79
N LEU A 132 21.85 -6.03 0.37
CA LEU A 132 22.42 -7.19 1.05
C LEU A 132 23.95 -7.15 1.06
N VAL A 133 24.56 -6.66 -0.02
CA VAL A 133 26.02 -6.53 -0.15
C VAL A 133 26.56 -5.38 0.69
N THR A 134 25.83 -4.26 0.78
CA THR A 134 26.28 -3.09 1.56
C THR A 134 25.94 -3.18 3.05
N PHE A 135 25.02 -4.08 3.43
CA PHE A 135 24.57 -4.25 4.82
C PHE A 135 25.69 -4.47 5.84
N PRO A 136 26.73 -5.30 5.59
CA PRO A 136 27.82 -5.49 6.54
C PRO A 136 28.63 -4.21 6.79
N LEU A 137 28.83 -3.38 5.75
CA LEU A 137 29.53 -2.10 5.87
C LEU A 137 28.74 -1.12 6.72
N PHE A 138 27.42 -1.08 6.50
CA PHE A 138 26.50 -0.29 7.33
C PHE A 138 26.54 -0.77 8.79
N GLY A 139 26.50 -2.07 9.03
CA GLY A 139 26.56 -2.65 10.38
C GLY A 139 27.87 -2.38 11.12
N GLN A 140 28.99 -2.14 10.44
CA GLN A 140 30.25 -1.77 11.09
C GLN A 140 30.19 -0.36 11.72
N ARG A 141 29.46 0.57 11.08
CA ARG A 141 29.33 1.97 11.52
C ARG A 141 28.08 2.22 12.37
N HIS A 142 26.99 1.53 12.04
CA HIS A 142 25.65 1.72 12.60
C HIS A 142 25.11 0.40 13.14
N ARG A 143 25.80 -0.16 14.15
CA ARG A 143 25.52 -1.50 14.69
C ARG A 143 24.08 -1.66 15.15
N LEU A 144 23.56 -0.69 15.90
CA LEU A 144 22.24 -0.77 16.49
C LEU A 144 21.14 -0.61 15.43
N GLU A 145 21.32 0.33 14.50
CA GLU A 145 20.40 0.53 13.37
C GLU A 145 20.39 -0.71 12.46
N ALA A 146 21.56 -1.27 12.14
CA ALA A 146 21.66 -2.49 11.35
C ALA A 146 20.97 -3.67 12.04
N PHE A 147 21.16 -3.83 13.36
CA PHE A 147 20.46 -4.85 14.13
C PHE A 147 18.93 -4.70 14.03
N ILE A 148 18.41 -3.48 14.18
CA ILE A 148 16.96 -3.25 14.11
C ILE A 148 16.40 -3.41 12.71
N ILE A 149 17.10 -2.94 11.67
CA ILE A 149 16.67 -3.15 10.28
C ILE A 149 16.64 -4.65 9.97
N ALA A 150 17.67 -5.41 10.39
CA ALA A 150 17.69 -6.86 10.23
C ALA A 150 16.54 -7.53 10.98
N LEU A 151 16.31 -7.14 12.24
CA LEU A 151 15.23 -7.70 13.07
C LEU A 151 13.84 -7.41 12.50
N LEU A 152 13.58 -6.16 12.09
CA LEU A 152 12.32 -5.78 11.41
C LEU A 152 12.13 -6.57 10.11
N SER A 153 13.20 -6.77 9.35
CA SER A 153 13.16 -7.54 8.10
C SER A 153 12.81 -9.00 8.37
N VAL A 154 13.49 -9.65 9.32
CA VAL A 154 13.23 -11.04 9.70
C VAL A 154 11.81 -11.21 10.22
N VAL A 155 11.34 -10.30 11.08
CA VAL A 155 9.97 -10.36 11.64
C VAL A 155 8.93 -10.20 10.54
N LEU A 156 9.05 -9.21 9.65
CA LEU A 156 8.07 -8.99 8.58
C LEU A 156 8.07 -10.10 7.54
N ILE A 157 9.24 -10.49 7.05
CA ILE A 157 9.38 -11.57 6.07
C ILE A 157 8.90 -12.90 6.67
N GLY A 158 9.26 -13.19 7.92
CA GLY A 158 8.85 -14.40 8.61
C GLY A 158 7.34 -14.46 8.84
N LEU A 159 6.74 -13.37 9.33
CA LEU A 159 5.31 -13.25 9.61
C LEU A 159 4.48 -13.40 8.34
N TYR A 160 4.76 -12.59 7.31
CA TYR A 160 3.97 -12.60 6.08
C TYR A 160 4.31 -13.78 5.16
N GLY A 161 5.48 -14.40 5.31
CA GLY A 161 5.78 -15.67 4.65
C GLY A 161 4.95 -16.83 5.22
N LYS A 162 4.37 -16.69 6.42
CA LYS A 162 3.48 -17.67 7.02
C LYS A 162 1.99 -17.34 6.83
N TRP A 163 1.68 -16.09 6.49
CA TRP A 163 0.31 -15.66 6.19
C TRP A 163 -0.29 -16.47 5.04
N TRP A 164 -1.51 -16.97 5.21
CA TRP A 164 -2.21 -17.85 4.26
C TRP A 164 -2.19 -17.27 2.84
N MET A 165 -2.49 -15.97 2.71
CA MET A 165 -2.45 -15.23 1.46
C MET A 165 -1.15 -14.42 1.34
N TRP A 166 0.01 -15.07 1.50
CA TRP A 166 1.32 -14.40 1.51
C TRP A 166 1.56 -13.50 0.28
N TRP A 167 0.95 -13.83 -0.86
CA TRP A 167 1.06 -13.05 -2.10
C TRP A 167 0.30 -11.72 -2.06
N GLY A 168 -0.61 -11.53 -1.10
CA GLY A 168 -1.26 -10.25 -0.87
C GLY A 168 -2.26 -9.83 -1.95
N GLY A 169 -2.87 -10.79 -2.66
CA GLY A 169 -3.90 -10.50 -3.67
C GLY A 169 -3.43 -9.62 -4.83
N PHE A 170 -4.32 -8.81 -5.39
CA PHE A 170 -4.02 -7.88 -6.47
C PHE A 170 -3.13 -6.75 -5.93
N ALA A 171 -1.85 -6.80 -6.28
CA ALA A 171 -0.87 -5.77 -5.95
C ALA A 171 0.24 -5.70 -7.02
N TRP A 172 1.17 -4.76 -6.88
CA TRP A 172 2.45 -4.79 -7.59
C TRP A 172 3.57 -5.19 -6.63
N GLY A 173 4.21 -6.34 -6.86
CA GLY A 173 5.23 -6.89 -5.97
C GLY A 173 4.71 -7.36 -4.61
N PRO A 174 5.59 -7.55 -3.60
CA PRO A 174 5.23 -8.08 -2.29
C PRO A 174 4.77 -6.94 -1.36
N ARG A 175 3.49 -6.54 -1.46
CA ARG A 175 2.94 -5.37 -0.74
C ARG A 175 3.23 -5.34 0.76
N PHE A 176 3.34 -6.50 1.40
CA PHE A 176 3.63 -6.62 2.82
C PHE A 176 5.04 -6.17 3.21
N LEU A 177 5.98 -6.13 2.26
CA LEU A 177 7.37 -5.70 2.47
C LEU A 177 7.59 -4.23 2.11
N VAL A 178 6.58 -3.51 1.60
CA VAL A 178 6.68 -2.08 1.30
C VAL A 178 7.16 -1.25 2.49
N PRO A 179 6.72 -1.50 3.75
CA PRO A 179 7.26 -0.77 4.91
C PRO A 179 8.76 -0.93 5.15
N LEU A 180 9.40 -1.99 4.62
CA LEU A 180 10.85 -2.20 4.72
C LEU A 180 11.64 -1.39 3.69
N ALA A 181 11.02 -1.00 2.58
CA ALA A 181 11.68 -0.32 1.47
C ALA A 181 12.54 0.89 1.91
N PRO A 182 12.03 1.88 2.69
CA PRO A 182 12.85 3.01 3.13
C PRO A 182 14.02 2.59 4.03
N LEU A 183 13.87 1.52 4.82
CA LEU A 183 14.92 1.01 5.70
C LEU A 183 16.04 0.31 4.90
N TRP A 184 15.67 -0.41 3.83
CA TRP A 184 16.61 -1.11 2.96
C TRP A 184 17.39 -0.17 2.03
N VAL A 185 16.94 1.07 1.86
CA VAL A 185 17.72 2.10 1.16
C VAL A 185 18.88 2.62 2.02
N LEU A 186 18.76 2.61 3.35
CA LEU A 186 19.78 3.20 4.25
C LEU A 186 21.17 2.58 4.09
N PRO A 187 21.33 1.23 4.04
CA PRO A 187 22.65 0.63 3.85
C PRO A 187 23.32 0.99 2.52
N LEU A 188 22.55 1.39 1.49
CA LEU A 188 23.10 1.78 0.19
C LEU A 188 23.84 3.13 0.28
N ALA A 189 23.42 4.01 1.20
CA ALA A 189 24.00 5.33 1.38
C ALA A 189 25.49 5.27 1.77
N GLU A 190 25.92 4.21 2.46
CA GLU A 190 27.33 4.01 2.82
C GLU A 190 28.24 4.03 1.60
N CYS A 191 27.84 3.36 0.52
CA CYS A 191 28.63 3.31 -0.71
C CYS A 191 28.60 4.61 -1.51
N MET A 192 27.67 5.53 -1.22
CA MET A 192 27.55 6.83 -1.87
C MET A 192 28.28 7.95 -1.10
N ASN A 193 28.85 7.65 0.07
CA ASN A 193 29.54 8.64 0.88
C ASN A 193 30.85 9.12 0.22
N PRO A 194 31.01 10.43 -0.07
CA PRO A 194 32.21 10.98 -0.72
C PRO A 194 33.52 10.72 0.03
N GLY A 195 33.45 10.46 1.34
CA GLY A 195 34.61 10.16 2.19
C GLY A 195 35.20 8.77 1.98
N ILE A 196 34.52 7.86 1.28
CA ILE A 196 35.09 6.55 0.92
C ILE A 196 35.98 6.73 -0.30
N HIS A 197 37.26 6.36 -0.17
CA HIS A 197 38.33 6.57 -1.15
C HIS A 197 37.88 6.25 -2.59
N GLN A 198 37.49 7.28 -3.34
CA GLN A 198 37.04 7.21 -4.75
C GLN A 198 38.13 6.70 -5.72
N ARG A 199 39.35 6.43 -5.22
CA ARG A 199 40.45 5.83 -5.98
C ARG A 199 40.43 4.29 -5.99
N ASN A 200 39.65 3.63 -5.14
CA ASN A 200 39.55 2.18 -5.13
C ASN A 200 38.57 1.70 -6.24
N LEU A 201 39.10 0.94 -7.21
CA LEU A 201 38.31 0.39 -8.32
C LEU A 201 37.10 -0.44 -7.83
N ARG A 202 37.23 -1.20 -6.74
CA ARG A 202 36.13 -2.00 -6.19
C ARG A 202 34.95 -1.14 -5.72
N VAL A 203 35.23 0.01 -5.13
CA VAL A 203 34.19 0.96 -4.68
C VAL A 203 33.48 1.58 -5.88
N ARG A 204 34.22 1.98 -6.92
CA ARG A 204 33.62 2.50 -8.17
C ARG A 204 32.73 1.47 -8.85
N VAL A 205 33.20 0.23 -8.98
CA VAL A 205 32.40 -0.86 -9.56
C VAL A 205 31.13 -1.08 -8.74
N GLY A 206 31.22 -1.08 -7.40
CA GLY A 206 30.05 -1.16 -6.52
C GLY A 206 29.05 -0.02 -6.73
N GLN A 207 29.54 1.22 -6.85
CA GLN A 207 28.69 2.39 -7.13
C GLN A 207 27.99 2.29 -8.49
N VAL A 208 28.69 1.82 -9.53
CA VAL A 208 28.10 1.59 -10.86
C VAL A 208 27.02 0.50 -10.78
N ILE A 209 27.27 -0.60 -10.08
CA ILE A 209 26.27 -1.68 -9.89
C ILE A 209 25.03 -1.16 -9.14
N ILE A 210 25.21 -0.35 -8.09
CA ILE A 210 24.10 0.29 -7.37
C ILE A 210 23.33 1.22 -8.32
N ALA A 211 24.02 2.04 -9.12
CA ALA A 211 23.36 2.95 -10.06
C ALA A 211 22.58 2.20 -11.15
N LEU A 212 23.15 1.13 -11.71
CA LEU A 212 22.49 0.30 -12.71
C LEU A 212 21.28 -0.43 -12.14
N THR A 213 21.39 -1.02 -10.94
CA THR A 213 20.26 -1.70 -10.30
C THR A 213 19.18 -0.71 -9.83
N ALA A 214 19.56 0.51 -9.43
CA ALA A 214 18.62 1.60 -9.15
C ALA A 214 17.86 2.02 -10.41
N LEU A 215 18.55 2.20 -11.54
CA LEU A 215 17.92 2.53 -12.83
C LEU A 215 16.98 1.41 -13.30
N LEU A 216 17.40 0.14 -13.16
CA LEU A 216 16.56 -1.00 -13.47
C LEU A 216 15.33 -1.04 -12.57
N SER A 217 15.49 -0.85 -11.27
CA SER A 217 14.35 -0.79 -10.33
C SER A 217 13.40 0.35 -10.67
N PHE A 218 13.95 1.52 -11.03
CA PHE A 218 13.15 2.66 -11.48
C PHE A 218 12.34 2.31 -12.74
N ALA A 219 12.95 1.65 -13.73
CA ALA A 219 12.23 1.19 -14.93
C ALA A 219 11.11 0.20 -14.59
N VAL A 220 11.36 -0.75 -13.69
CA VAL A 220 10.33 -1.70 -13.22
C VAL A 220 9.18 -0.99 -12.52
N GLN A 221 9.46 -0.02 -11.65
CA GLN A 221 8.43 0.78 -10.99
C GLN A 221 7.72 1.73 -11.96
N LEU A 222 8.40 2.20 -13.01
CA LEU A 222 7.75 2.99 -14.05
C LEU A 222 6.71 2.16 -14.80
N LEU A 223 6.99 0.88 -15.10
CA LEU A 223 6.04 0.00 -15.76
C LEU A 223 4.73 -0.18 -14.97
N SER A 224 4.80 -0.22 -13.64
CA SER A 224 3.61 -0.36 -12.79
C SER A 224 2.70 0.87 -12.80
N VAL A 225 3.26 2.05 -13.08
CA VAL A 225 2.52 3.31 -13.21
C VAL A 225 2.02 3.51 -14.64
N LEU A 226 2.77 3.04 -15.64
CA LEU A 226 2.39 3.18 -17.05
C LEU A 226 1.24 2.25 -17.43
N VAL A 227 1.23 1.02 -16.90
CA VAL A 227 0.35 -0.07 -17.36
C VAL A 227 -0.35 -0.69 -16.16
N ASN A 228 -1.66 -0.91 -16.29
CA ASN A 228 -2.49 -1.43 -15.22
C ASN A 228 -2.11 -2.88 -14.94
N TYR A 229 -1.46 -3.11 -13.80
CA TYR A 229 -0.98 -4.44 -13.42
C TYR A 229 -2.10 -5.47 -13.23
N VAL A 230 -3.33 -5.02 -12.96
CA VAL A 230 -4.51 -5.89 -12.82
C VAL A 230 -4.79 -6.63 -14.13
N ASN A 231 -4.57 -6.00 -15.28
CA ASN A 231 -4.82 -6.63 -16.58
C ASN A 231 -3.93 -7.87 -16.77
N TYR A 232 -2.65 -7.78 -16.38
CA TYR A 232 -1.75 -8.92 -16.49
C TYR A 232 -2.04 -9.97 -15.41
N GLU A 233 -2.44 -9.55 -14.21
CA GLU A 233 -2.88 -10.43 -13.14
C GLU A 233 -4.10 -11.28 -13.54
N ILE A 234 -5.04 -10.70 -14.29
CA ILE A 234 -6.19 -11.44 -14.88
C ILE A 234 -5.68 -12.46 -15.90
N ARG A 235 -4.82 -12.04 -16.84
CA ARG A 235 -4.25 -12.96 -17.84
C ARG A 235 -3.47 -14.12 -17.22
N LEU A 236 -2.75 -13.87 -16.12
CA LEU A 236 -2.04 -14.91 -15.38
C LEU A 236 -2.98 -15.94 -14.79
N ARG A 237 -4.19 -15.54 -14.36
CA ARG A 237 -5.21 -16.48 -13.88
C ARG A 237 -5.82 -17.32 -14.98
N ASP A 238 -5.81 -16.85 -16.23
CA ASP A 238 -6.22 -17.67 -17.37
C ASP A 238 -5.17 -18.75 -17.70
N ILE A 239 -3.88 -18.43 -17.51
CA ILE A 239 -2.76 -19.35 -17.78
C ILE A 239 -2.56 -20.33 -16.62
N PHE A 240 -2.62 -19.82 -15.39
CA PHE A 240 -2.45 -20.55 -14.13
C PHE A 240 -3.76 -20.44 -13.32
N PRO A 241 -4.80 -21.19 -13.68
CA PRO A 241 -6.10 -21.09 -13.04
C PRO A 241 -6.03 -21.49 -11.57
N THR A 242 -6.67 -20.67 -10.73
CA THR A 242 -6.81 -20.93 -9.30
C THR A 242 -7.64 -22.20 -9.07
N ASP A 243 -7.08 -23.16 -8.34
CA ASP A 243 -7.90 -24.22 -7.73
C ASP A 243 -8.69 -23.63 -6.56
N TRP A 244 -10.02 -23.64 -6.68
CA TRP A 244 -10.91 -23.10 -5.65
C TRP A 244 -11.12 -24.06 -4.47
N ASN A 245 -10.84 -25.35 -4.64
CA ASN A 245 -10.89 -26.33 -3.55
C ASN A 245 -9.63 -26.24 -2.67
N ASP A 246 -8.53 -25.78 -3.24
CA ASP A 246 -7.34 -25.42 -2.48
C ASP A 246 -6.66 -24.18 -3.09
N PRO A 247 -7.10 -22.99 -2.67
CA PRO A 247 -6.53 -21.72 -3.12
C PRO A 247 -5.04 -21.57 -2.77
N LEU A 248 -4.52 -22.37 -1.82
CA LEU A 248 -3.11 -22.40 -1.41
C LEU A 248 -2.28 -23.37 -2.28
N LEU A 249 -2.91 -24.38 -2.90
CA LEU A 249 -2.24 -25.30 -3.83
C LEU A 249 -2.02 -24.68 -5.21
N PHE A 250 -2.99 -23.92 -5.78
CA PHE A 250 -2.90 -23.53 -7.20
C PHE A 250 -3.49 -22.15 -7.61
N GLY A 251 -3.62 -21.14 -6.75
CA GLY A 251 -3.76 -19.75 -7.23
C GLY A 251 -2.42 -19.18 -7.74
N PRO A 252 -2.35 -18.01 -8.40
CA PRO A 252 -1.10 -17.27 -8.58
C PRO A 252 -0.60 -16.90 -7.17
N PRO A 253 0.15 -17.82 -6.54
CA PRO A 253 1.57 -17.91 -6.77
C PRO A 253 2.16 -19.33 -7.04
N ALA A 254 1.56 -20.12 -7.94
CA ALA A 254 2.15 -21.41 -8.36
C ALA A 254 3.32 -21.32 -9.37
N GLN A 255 3.83 -20.11 -9.66
CA GLN A 255 4.96 -19.95 -10.57
C GLN A 255 6.23 -20.55 -9.96
N GLN A 256 6.72 -21.61 -10.59
CA GLN A 256 8.05 -22.15 -10.34
C GLN A 256 9.11 -21.18 -10.86
N LEU A 257 10.38 -21.44 -10.53
CA LEU A 257 11.50 -20.62 -11.03
C LEU A 257 11.55 -20.55 -12.56
N ASN A 258 11.10 -21.62 -13.22
CA ASN A 258 11.08 -21.75 -14.67
C ASN A 258 9.98 -20.91 -15.34
N ASP A 259 8.99 -20.45 -14.57
CA ASP A 259 7.89 -19.62 -15.06
C ASP A 259 8.24 -18.12 -15.09
N TRP A 260 9.53 -17.78 -14.96
CA TRP A 260 10.01 -16.40 -15.04
C TRP A 260 9.58 -15.61 -16.29
N PRO A 261 9.32 -16.21 -17.48
CA PRO A 261 8.79 -15.47 -18.62
C PRO A 261 7.40 -14.88 -18.36
N TYR A 262 6.66 -15.46 -17.41
CA TYR A 262 5.34 -15.00 -16.98
C TYR A 262 5.41 -14.07 -15.76
N SER A 263 6.57 -13.50 -15.45
CA SER A 263 6.67 -12.52 -14.37
C SER A 263 5.80 -11.29 -14.69
N PRO A 264 5.10 -10.70 -13.70
CA PRO A 264 4.35 -9.46 -13.93
C PRO A 264 5.21 -8.33 -14.50
N VAL A 265 6.51 -8.28 -14.19
CA VAL A 265 7.45 -7.32 -14.76
C VAL A 265 7.57 -7.46 -16.28
N LEU A 266 7.75 -8.67 -16.79
CA LEU A 266 7.77 -8.93 -18.24
C LEU A 266 6.37 -8.83 -18.85
N GLY A 267 5.35 -9.21 -18.08
CA GLY A 267 3.95 -9.08 -18.46
C GLY A 267 3.54 -7.65 -18.80
N GLN A 268 4.00 -6.67 -18.05
CA GLN A 268 3.74 -5.26 -18.36
C GLN A 268 4.35 -4.86 -19.71
N LEU A 269 5.53 -5.36 -20.06
CA LEU A 269 6.14 -5.10 -21.37
C LEU A 269 5.32 -5.75 -22.49
N TYR A 270 4.78 -6.95 -22.25
CA TYR A 270 3.89 -7.62 -23.18
C TYR A 270 2.61 -6.80 -23.41
N LEU A 271 1.93 -6.37 -22.34
CA LEU A 271 0.70 -5.57 -22.43
C LEU A 271 0.92 -4.21 -23.11
N LEU A 272 2.05 -3.58 -22.81
CA LEU A 272 2.46 -2.32 -23.43
C LEU A 272 2.62 -2.48 -24.96
N ARG A 273 3.15 -3.62 -25.41
CA ARG A 273 3.31 -3.93 -26.84
C ARG A 273 2.00 -4.32 -27.51
N GLU A 274 1.13 -5.05 -26.81
CA GLU A 274 -0.13 -5.57 -27.35
C GLU A 274 -1.13 -4.45 -27.61
N ASN A 275 -1.42 -3.63 -26.59
CA ASN A 275 -2.30 -2.47 -26.73
C ASN A 275 -2.05 -1.48 -25.58
N PHE A 276 -1.17 -0.50 -25.81
CA PHE A 276 -0.82 0.47 -24.77
C PHE A 276 -2.03 1.26 -24.27
N VAL A 277 -2.92 1.72 -25.15
CA VAL A 277 -4.07 2.57 -24.76
C VAL A 277 -5.06 1.80 -23.90
N ALA A 278 -5.37 0.54 -24.27
CA ALA A 278 -6.30 -0.28 -23.50
C ALA A 278 -5.72 -0.74 -22.15
N ASN A 279 -4.39 -0.87 -22.06
CA ASN A 279 -3.72 -1.34 -20.85
C ASN A 279 -3.11 -0.22 -19.99
N SER A 280 -3.11 1.03 -20.44
CA SER A 280 -2.49 2.12 -19.68
C SER A 280 -3.22 2.40 -18.37
N ASP A 281 -2.47 2.72 -17.31
CA ASP A 281 -3.00 3.19 -16.02
C ASP A 281 -2.74 4.70 -15.81
N LEU A 282 -2.54 5.42 -16.91
CA LEU A 282 -2.18 6.83 -16.87
C LEU A 282 -3.42 7.69 -16.58
N ALA A 283 -3.34 8.50 -15.52
CA ALA A 283 -4.44 9.38 -15.12
C ALA A 283 -4.92 10.36 -16.23
N TRP A 284 -4.06 10.68 -17.19
CA TRP A 284 -4.37 11.58 -18.31
C TRP A 284 -4.67 10.88 -19.65
N LEU A 285 -4.54 9.55 -19.75
CA LEU A 285 -4.88 8.80 -20.96
C LEU A 285 -5.99 7.82 -20.63
N TRP A 286 -7.17 8.04 -21.18
CA TRP A 286 -8.33 7.20 -20.89
C TRP A 286 -8.44 6.01 -21.85
N PRO A 287 -9.14 4.93 -21.48
CA PRO A 287 -9.23 3.71 -22.29
C PRO A 287 -9.82 3.90 -23.70
N ASN A 288 -10.58 4.97 -23.91
CA ASN A 288 -11.10 5.35 -25.23
C ASN A 288 -10.10 6.13 -26.09
N GLY A 289 -8.84 6.26 -25.66
CA GLY A 289 -7.78 7.02 -26.32
C GLY A 289 -7.85 8.53 -26.09
N THR A 290 -8.80 9.03 -25.29
CA THR A 290 -8.90 10.49 -25.03
C THR A 290 -7.79 10.94 -24.07
N MET A 291 -7.11 12.03 -24.44
CA MET A 291 -6.06 12.62 -23.64
C MET A 291 -6.56 13.82 -22.84
N ARG A 292 -6.32 13.81 -21.52
CA ARG A 292 -6.60 14.91 -20.60
C ARG A 292 -5.37 15.80 -20.44
N TRP A 293 -5.18 16.69 -21.40
CA TRP A 293 -4.03 17.61 -21.44
C TRP A 293 -3.87 18.46 -20.18
N SER A 294 -4.97 18.86 -19.52
CA SER A 294 -4.92 19.61 -18.26
C SER A 294 -4.28 18.80 -17.13
N VAL A 295 -4.62 17.51 -17.01
CA VAL A 295 -4.04 16.58 -16.03
C VAL A 295 -2.57 16.35 -16.34
N LEU A 296 -2.23 16.10 -17.61
CA LEU A 296 -0.84 15.89 -18.05
C LEU A 296 0.04 17.14 -17.79
N ALA A 297 -0.40 18.31 -18.24
CA ALA A 297 0.34 19.56 -18.07
C ALA A 297 0.55 19.89 -16.59
N THR A 298 -0.50 19.73 -15.78
CA THR A 298 -0.40 19.89 -14.32
C THR A 298 0.60 18.91 -13.74
N GLY A 299 0.50 17.61 -14.06
CA GLY A 299 1.43 16.59 -13.59
C GLY A 299 2.89 16.88 -13.93
N LEU A 300 3.18 17.35 -15.16
CA LEU A 300 4.52 17.75 -15.60
C LEU A 300 5.04 18.97 -14.83
N ILE A 301 4.21 20.01 -14.67
CA ILE A 301 4.58 21.22 -13.92
C ILE A 301 4.89 20.87 -12.45
N LEU A 302 4.05 20.06 -11.81
CA LEU A 302 4.25 19.65 -10.42
C LEU A 302 5.50 18.78 -10.27
N SER A 303 5.77 17.86 -11.20
CA SER A 303 6.97 17.03 -11.20
C SER A 303 8.24 17.86 -11.37
N MET A 304 8.22 18.84 -12.28
CA MET A 304 9.30 19.81 -12.46
C MET A 304 9.52 20.63 -11.19
N GLY A 305 8.44 21.14 -10.59
CA GLY A 305 8.50 21.89 -9.33
C GLY A 305 9.10 21.06 -8.19
N LEU A 306 8.70 19.79 -8.06
CA LEU A 306 9.25 18.86 -7.07
C LEU A 306 10.74 18.58 -7.31
N ALA A 307 11.15 18.39 -8.57
CA ALA A 307 12.55 18.19 -8.93
C ALA A 307 13.41 19.42 -8.59
N LEU A 308 12.92 20.63 -8.89
CA LEU A 308 13.58 21.88 -8.53
C LEU A 308 13.68 22.08 -7.01
N LEU A 309 12.62 21.75 -6.27
CA LEU A 309 12.61 21.77 -4.80
C LEU A 309 13.61 20.77 -4.23
N LEU A 310 13.69 19.56 -4.79
CA LEU A 310 14.66 18.55 -4.39
C LEU A 310 16.09 19.03 -4.63
N VAL A 311 16.38 19.59 -5.81
CA VAL A 311 17.69 20.20 -6.12
C VAL A 311 18.01 21.32 -5.13
N HIS A 312 17.05 22.18 -4.80
CA HIS A 312 17.24 23.24 -3.82
C HIS A 312 17.56 22.69 -2.42
N CYS A 313 16.86 21.65 -1.97
CA CYS A 313 17.10 20.99 -0.69
C CYS A 313 18.44 20.24 -0.63
N LEU A 314 18.91 19.73 -1.77
CA LEU A 314 20.19 19.00 -1.86
C LEU A 314 21.40 19.92 -2.04
N ARG A 315 21.20 21.22 -2.29
CA ARG A 315 22.32 22.17 -2.36
C ARG A 315 22.94 22.33 -0.96
N PRO A 316 24.26 22.13 -0.81
CA PRO A 316 24.92 22.33 0.47
C PRO A 316 24.79 23.80 0.88
N SER A 317 24.07 24.05 1.97
CA SER A 317 23.98 25.40 2.55
C SER A 317 25.31 25.74 3.22
N ALA A 318 25.97 26.79 2.75
CA ALA A 318 27.24 27.28 3.32
C ALA A 318 27.09 27.82 4.75
N GLU A 319 25.86 28.13 5.17
CA GLU A 319 25.52 28.52 6.53
C GLU A 319 24.52 27.52 7.12
N ALA A 320 24.86 26.96 8.28
CA ALA A 320 23.97 26.17 9.10
C ALA A 320 22.91 27.11 9.72
N ALA A 321 21.97 27.58 8.90
CA ALA A 321 20.85 28.37 9.38
C ALA A 321 20.01 27.51 10.36
N PRO A 322 19.56 28.08 11.50
CA PRO A 322 18.88 27.31 12.53
C PRO A 322 17.59 26.69 11.98
N ALA A 323 17.32 25.45 12.39
CA ALA A 323 16.19 24.59 12.01
C ALA A 323 14.79 25.12 12.40
N ARG A 324 14.49 26.38 12.09
CA ARG A 324 13.27 27.09 12.46
C ARG A 324 12.85 28.02 11.34
N LYS A 325 12.11 27.47 10.39
CA LYS A 325 10.88 28.06 9.82
C LYS A 325 10.16 26.89 9.16
N PHE A 326 8.89 26.73 9.50
CA PHE A 326 7.98 25.87 8.75
C PHE A 326 7.95 26.47 7.34
N ASN A 327 8.78 25.93 6.45
CA ASN A 327 9.26 26.65 5.28
C ASN A 327 8.26 26.49 4.15
N TYR A 328 8.15 27.49 3.26
CA TYR A 328 7.27 27.43 2.09
C TYR A 328 7.47 26.14 1.29
N THR A 329 8.68 25.57 1.30
CA THR A 329 8.99 24.27 0.70
C THR A 329 8.17 23.10 1.27
N THR A 330 7.94 23.06 2.58
CA THR A 330 7.10 22.02 3.22
C THR A 330 5.62 22.23 2.90
N LEU A 331 5.16 23.49 2.88
CA LEU A 331 3.79 23.82 2.48
C LEU A 331 3.53 23.47 1.01
N SER A 332 4.48 23.82 0.12
CA SER A 332 4.44 23.47 -1.30
C SER A 332 4.43 21.95 -1.49
N ALA A 333 5.28 21.19 -0.78
CA ALA A 333 5.29 19.73 -0.87
C ALA A 333 3.94 19.09 -0.50
N LEU A 334 3.16 19.71 0.40
CA LEU A 334 1.81 19.25 0.76
C LEU A 334 0.72 19.77 -0.19
N ALA A 335 0.89 20.97 -0.75
CA ALA A 335 -0.09 21.59 -1.63
C ALA A 335 -0.07 21.01 -3.06
N LEU A 336 1.11 20.64 -3.58
CA LEU A 336 1.26 20.15 -4.95
C LEU A 336 0.39 18.89 -5.23
N PRO A 337 0.36 17.86 -4.36
CA PRO A 337 -0.54 16.72 -4.56
C PRO A 337 -2.03 17.11 -4.55
N LEU A 338 -2.44 18.06 -3.69
CA LEU A 338 -3.83 18.51 -3.62
C LEU A 338 -4.27 19.21 -4.91
N VAL A 339 -3.38 19.98 -5.54
CA VAL A 339 -3.65 20.58 -6.85
C VAL A 339 -3.85 19.50 -7.91
N LEU A 340 -2.99 18.48 -7.95
CA LEU A 340 -3.14 17.37 -8.90
C LEU A 340 -4.46 16.64 -8.71
N VAL A 341 -4.80 16.32 -7.46
CA VAL A 341 -6.08 15.68 -7.10
C VAL A 341 -7.26 16.54 -7.52
N GLY A 342 -7.22 17.86 -7.26
CA GLY A 342 -8.28 18.78 -7.68
C GLY A 342 -8.46 18.84 -9.20
N VAL A 343 -7.36 18.91 -9.96
CA VAL A 343 -7.39 18.89 -11.43
C VAL A 343 -7.91 17.55 -11.95
N TRP A 344 -7.50 16.43 -11.35
CA TRP A 344 -8.00 15.11 -11.72
C TRP A 344 -9.50 14.95 -11.43
N ILE A 345 -9.96 15.36 -10.24
CA ILE A 345 -11.39 15.36 -9.88
C ILE A 345 -12.19 16.20 -10.87
N SER A 346 -11.68 17.38 -11.24
CA SER A 346 -12.31 18.22 -12.26
C SER A 346 -12.40 17.51 -13.62
N ALA A 347 -11.37 16.78 -14.03
CA ALA A 347 -11.38 16.04 -15.29
C ALA A 347 -12.34 14.83 -15.26
N VAL A 348 -12.48 14.16 -14.12
CA VAL A 348 -13.39 13.01 -13.94
C VAL A 348 -14.84 13.45 -13.82
N ARG A 349 -15.11 14.65 -13.28
CA ARG A 349 -16.45 15.23 -13.21
C ARG A 349 -17.13 15.25 -14.59
N ASP A 350 -16.38 15.50 -15.64
CA ASP A 350 -16.94 15.63 -17.00
C ASP A 350 -17.05 14.27 -17.71
N ASN A 351 -16.82 13.14 -17.03
CA ASN A 351 -16.97 11.81 -17.60
C ASN A 351 -18.44 11.35 -17.53
N PRO A 352 -19.12 11.07 -18.65
CA PRO A 352 -20.51 10.61 -18.65
C PRO A 352 -20.73 9.28 -17.90
N ARG A 353 -19.71 8.42 -17.84
CA ARG A 353 -19.78 7.15 -17.10
C ARG A 353 -19.60 7.31 -15.59
N TYR A 354 -19.02 8.40 -15.11
CA TYR A 354 -18.57 8.51 -13.70
C TYR A 354 -19.06 9.77 -12.97
N GLY A 355 -19.05 10.92 -13.64
CA GLY A 355 -19.04 12.24 -12.98
C GLY A 355 -20.16 13.19 -13.40
N VAL A 356 -20.80 13.00 -14.55
CA VAL A 356 -21.85 13.92 -14.99
C VAL A 356 -23.12 13.69 -14.16
N ALA A 357 -23.62 14.75 -13.54
CA ALA A 357 -24.87 14.70 -12.80
C ALA A 357 -26.04 14.57 -13.78
N GLY A 358 -26.96 13.63 -13.53
CA GLY A 358 -28.12 13.41 -14.39
C GLY A 358 -27.85 12.55 -15.63
N GLU A 359 -26.67 11.92 -15.75
CA GLU A 359 -26.36 10.96 -16.82
C GLU A 359 -25.85 9.61 -16.28
N GLY A 360 -25.93 8.59 -17.14
CA GLY A 360 -25.35 7.27 -16.89
C GLY A 360 -25.79 6.63 -15.57
N TYR A 361 -24.84 6.01 -14.87
CA TYR A 361 -25.10 5.32 -13.61
C TYR A 361 -25.59 6.30 -12.51
N ARG A 362 -25.15 7.56 -12.52
CA ARG A 362 -25.59 8.56 -11.54
C ARG A 362 -27.05 8.96 -11.72
N ALA A 363 -27.53 9.05 -12.98
CA ALA A 363 -28.95 9.24 -13.27
C ALA A 363 -29.78 8.08 -12.71
N ILE A 364 -29.33 6.85 -12.98
CA ILE A 364 -30.00 5.63 -12.50
C ILE A 364 -30.13 5.64 -10.98
N LEU A 365 -29.06 5.96 -10.25
CA LEU A 365 -29.11 6.08 -8.79
C LEU A 365 -30.11 7.14 -8.33
N ASN A 366 -30.14 8.30 -8.99
CA ASN A 366 -31.08 9.36 -8.65
C ASN A 366 -32.53 8.96 -8.92
N GLU A 367 -32.78 8.28 -10.03
CA GLU A 367 -34.11 7.78 -10.40
C GLU A 367 -34.60 6.74 -9.40
N ILE A 368 -33.77 5.75 -9.06
CA ILE A 368 -34.07 4.74 -8.04
C ILE A 368 -34.37 5.44 -6.70
N CYS A 369 -33.50 6.35 -6.25
CA CYS A 369 -33.67 7.03 -4.97
C CYS A 369 -34.89 7.96 -4.93
N THR A 370 -35.34 8.48 -6.08
CA THR A 370 -36.54 9.33 -6.18
C THR A 370 -37.83 8.51 -6.19
N HIS A 371 -37.83 7.34 -6.84
CA HIS A 371 -39.04 6.51 -7.02
C HIS A 371 -39.21 5.39 -6.00
N ARG A 372 -38.18 5.11 -5.19
CA ARG A 372 -38.28 4.13 -4.10
C ARG A 372 -39.15 4.65 -2.97
N ASN A 373 -39.80 3.75 -2.26
CA ASN A 373 -40.40 4.07 -0.98
C ASN A 373 -39.34 3.91 0.12
N PRO A 374 -38.78 5.00 0.69
CA PRO A 374 -37.73 4.88 1.70
C PRO A 374 -38.20 4.25 3.00
N MET A 375 -39.52 4.11 3.20
CA MET A 375 -40.15 3.51 4.39
C MET A 375 -40.45 2.01 4.23
N SER A 376 -40.50 1.46 3.00
CA SER A 376 -40.78 0.02 2.81
C SER A 376 -39.55 -0.83 3.15
N GLY A 377 -38.34 -0.34 2.85
CA GLY A 377 -37.10 -1.10 3.02
C GLY A 377 -37.00 -2.36 2.15
N ARG A 378 -37.92 -2.56 1.18
CA ARG A 378 -38.01 -3.76 0.33
C ARG A 378 -37.65 -3.49 -1.14
N ASP A 379 -37.05 -2.35 -1.43
CA ASP A 379 -36.47 -2.06 -2.73
C ASP A 379 -35.02 -2.56 -2.74
N THR A 380 -34.65 -3.30 -3.78
CA THR A 380 -33.31 -3.86 -3.94
C THR A 380 -32.76 -3.56 -5.32
N MET A 381 -31.45 -3.39 -5.42
CA MET A 381 -30.75 -3.19 -6.69
C MET A 381 -29.89 -4.41 -7.03
N VAL A 382 -30.02 -4.89 -8.26
CA VAL A 382 -29.18 -5.95 -8.83
C VAL A 382 -28.38 -5.34 -9.97
N THR A 383 -27.05 -5.39 -9.88
CA THR A 383 -26.15 -4.77 -10.86
C THR A 383 -25.33 -5.83 -11.61
N ILE A 384 -25.41 -5.81 -12.94
CA ILE A 384 -24.54 -6.59 -13.85
C ILE A 384 -23.38 -5.75 -14.39
N ALA A 385 -23.06 -4.64 -13.72
CA ALA A 385 -21.94 -3.77 -14.04
C ALA A 385 -20.79 -3.97 -13.02
N PRO A 386 -20.07 -5.11 -13.06
CA PRO A 386 -19.11 -5.46 -12.01
C PRO A 386 -17.95 -4.47 -11.90
N TYR A 387 -17.61 -3.77 -12.99
CA TYR A 387 -16.51 -2.79 -13.02
C TYR A 387 -16.92 -1.36 -12.65
N SER A 388 -18.18 -1.17 -12.26
CA SER A 388 -18.76 0.14 -11.92
C SER A 388 -19.21 0.23 -10.46
N TYR A 389 -18.85 -0.73 -9.61
CA TYR A 389 -19.24 -0.82 -8.19
C TYR A 389 -18.87 0.42 -7.36
N GLN A 390 -17.79 1.10 -7.74
CA GLN A 390 -17.30 2.31 -7.09
C GLN A 390 -18.29 3.48 -7.19
N ILE A 391 -19.14 3.52 -8.21
CA ILE A 391 -20.11 4.60 -8.42
C ILE A 391 -21.20 4.58 -7.33
N PRO A 392 -21.96 3.48 -7.13
CA PRO A 392 -22.92 3.41 -6.03
C PRO A 392 -22.24 3.56 -4.67
N MET A 393 -21.05 3.00 -4.46
CA MET A 393 -20.33 3.18 -3.18
C MET A 393 -20.06 4.66 -2.86
N ASN A 394 -19.68 5.46 -3.85
CA ASN A 394 -19.33 6.87 -3.65
C ASN A 394 -20.55 7.80 -3.58
N TRP A 395 -21.60 7.51 -4.37
CA TRP A 395 -22.71 8.44 -4.57
C TRP A 395 -23.99 8.07 -3.84
N LEU A 396 -24.29 6.78 -3.64
CA LEU A 396 -25.54 6.35 -3.02
C LEU A 396 -25.82 7.01 -1.67
N PRO A 397 -24.84 7.19 -0.75
CA PRO A 397 -25.07 7.86 0.54
C PRO A 397 -25.50 9.33 0.42
N THR A 398 -25.19 9.97 -0.71
CA THR A 398 -25.53 11.38 -0.96
C THR A 398 -26.91 11.55 -1.61
N VAL A 399 -27.42 10.52 -2.28
CA VAL A 399 -28.64 10.57 -3.07
C VAL A 399 -29.80 9.85 -2.37
N CYS A 400 -29.52 8.73 -1.71
CA CYS A 400 -30.51 7.94 -0.98
C CYS A 400 -30.47 8.26 0.52
N ARG A 401 -31.63 8.62 1.10
CA ARG A 401 -31.77 8.92 2.54
C ARG A 401 -31.72 7.68 3.44
N SER A 402 -32.03 6.51 2.90
CA SER A 402 -31.92 5.23 3.59
C SER A 402 -31.14 4.23 2.73
N GLY A 403 -30.63 3.16 3.33
CA GLY A 403 -29.83 2.16 2.61
C GLY A 403 -30.59 1.54 1.42
N LEU A 404 -29.86 1.19 0.36
CA LEU A 404 -30.35 0.37 -0.75
C LEU A 404 -29.50 -0.91 -0.76
N PRO A 405 -30.06 -2.09 -0.50
CA PRO A 405 -29.35 -3.34 -0.71
C PRO A 405 -28.91 -3.45 -2.18
N ILE A 406 -27.62 -3.71 -2.41
CA ILE A 406 -27.04 -3.89 -3.74
C ILE A 406 -26.48 -5.31 -3.83
N TYR A 407 -26.92 -6.05 -4.84
CA TYR A 407 -26.44 -7.38 -5.16
C TYR A 407 -25.70 -7.34 -6.50
N GLY A 408 -24.48 -7.88 -6.51
CA GLY A 408 -23.77 -8.15 -7.75
C GLY A 408 -24.32 -9.40 -8.42
N TYR A 409 -24.33 -9.43 -9.75
CA TYR A 409 -24.71 -10.62 -10.51
C TYR A 409 -23.50 -11.10 -11.33
N ALA A 410 -23.05 -12.32 -11.05
CA ALA A 410 -22.00 -12.99 -11.80
C ALA A 410 -22.60 -13.78 -12.97
N GLN A 411 -21.92 -13.81 -14.12
CA GLN A 411 -22.43 -14.49 -15.32
C GLN A 411 -22.58 -16.00 -15.13
N ASN A 412 -21.76 -16.60 -14.27
CA ASN A 412 -21.83 -18.01 -13.88
C ASN A 412 -22.63 -18.24 -12.58
N ALA A 413 -23.41 -17.26 -12.12
CA ALA A 413 -24.19 -17.38 -10.87
C ALA A 413 -25.13 -18.59 -10.88
N MET A 414 -25.60 -19.02 -12.06
CA MET A 414 -26.48 -20.19 -12.19
C MET A 414 -25.74 -21.53 -12.05
N GLU A 415 -24.40 -21.53 -12.09
CA GLU A 415 -23.57 -22.73 -11.90
C GLU A 415 -23.29 -23.00 -10.41
N HIS A 416 -23.64 -22.07 -9.52
CA HIS A 416 -23.38 -22.14 -8.08
C HIS A 416 -24.69 -22.12 -7.28
N VAL A 417 -24.90 -23.15 -6.44
CA VAL A 417 -26.13 -23.31 -5.66
C VAL A 417 -26.33 -22.16 -4.68
N GLU A 418 -25.25 -21.65 -4.10
CA GLU A 418 -25.24 -20.52 -3.16
C GLU A 418 -25.73 -19.23 -3.83
N SER A 419 -25.33 -19.00 -5.08
CA SER A 419 -25.75 -17.84 -5.85
C SER A 419 -27.23 -17.91 -6.20
N ALA A 420 -27.73 -19.11 -6.55
CA ALA A 420 -29.15 -19.34 -6.76
C ALA A 420 -29.96 -19.12 -5.46
N GLN A 421 -29.45 -19.56 -4.30
CA GLN A 421 -30.08 -19.31 -3.01
C GLN A 421 -30.15 -17.82 -2.68
N ALA A 422 -29.05 -17.08 -2.87
CA ALA A 422 -29.02 -15.64 -2.64
C ALA A 422 -29.99 -14.89 -3.57
N LEU A 423 -30.05 -15.26 -4.86
CA LEU A 423 -30.99 -14.69 -5.80
C LEU A 423 -32.44 -14.99 -5.40
N ASN A 424 -32.74 -16.24 -4.99
CA ASN A 424 -34.08 -16.61 -4.50
C ASN A 424 -34.47 -15.81 -3.25
N GLN A 425 -33.54 -15.57 -2.33
CA GLN A 425 -33.80 -14.73 -1.16
C GLN A 425 -34.12 -13.28 -1.57
N VAL A 426 -33.40 -12.73 -2.55
CA VAL A 426 -33.71 -11.40 -3.10
C VAL A 426 -35.09 -11.36 -3.74
N LEU A 427 -35.41 -12.36 -4.57
CA LEU A 427 -36.72 -12.46 -5.24
C LEU A 427 -37.89 -12.61 -4.25
N GLN A 428 -37.67 -13.23 -3.10
CA GLN A 428 -38.69 -13.41 -2.05
C GLN A 428 -38.84 -12.20 -1.12
N SER A 429 -37.75 -11.47 -0.87
CA SER A 429 -37.72 -10.37 0.11
C SER A 429 -37.97 -8.99 -0.50
N ALA A 430 -37.65 -8.80 -1.78
CA ALA A 430 -37.81 -7.53 -2.45
C ALA A 430 -39.22 -7.39 -3.07
N GLU A 431 -39.89 -6.27 -2.81
CA GLU A 431 -41.13 -5.90 -3.51
C GLU A 431 -40.83 -5.32 -4.90
N ARG A 432 -39.68 -4.67 -5.04
CA ARG A 432 -39.21 -4.07 -6.29
C ARG A 432 -37.72 -4.32 -6.47
N ILE A 433 -37.36 -4.82 -7.64
CA ILE A 433 -35.98 -5.08 -8.02
C ILE A 433 -35.59 -4.15 -9.16
N TRP A 434 -34.59 -3.31 -8.91
CA TRP A 434 -33.99 -2.43 -9.89
C TRP A 434 -32.81 -3.15 -10.55
N PHE A 435 -32.97 -3.51 -11.82
CA PHE A 435 -31.93 -4.20 -12.57
C PHE A 435 -31.09 -3.19 -13.35
N VAL A 436 -29.81 -3.06 -13.00
CA VAL A 436 -28.89 -2.08 -13.59
C VAL A 436 -27.88 -2.78 -14.48
N THR A 437 -27.87 -2.40 -15.76
CA THR A 437 -26.98 -2.98 -16.77
C THR A 437 -25.97 -1.95 -17.28
N ASP A 438 -24.79 -2.43 -17.69
CA ASP A 438 -23.79 -1.64 -18.41
C ASP A 438 -23.60 -2.28 -19.78
N SER A 439 -24.07 -1.62 -20.84
CA SER A 439 -23.94 -2.03 -22.25
C SER A 439 -24.51 -3.39 -22.68
N LEU A 440 -25.20 -4.13 -21.80
CA LEU A 440 -26.02 -5.27 -22.21
C LEU A 440 -27.40 -4.77 -22.63
N ALA A 441 -27.68 -4.84 -23.92
CA ALA A 441 -29.05 -4.70 -24.41
C ALA A 441 -29.91 -5.74 -23.70
N PRO A 442 -31.11 -5.39 -23.19
CA PRO A 442 -32.05 -6.38 -22.72
C PRO A 442 -32.40 -7.27 -23.92
N ASN A 443 -32.00 -8.54 -23.85
CA ASN A 443 -32.46 -9.56 -24.79
C ASN A 443 -33.96 -9.79 -24.65
#